data_AF-A0A1B0ZJ88-F1
#
_entry.id   AF-A0A1B0ZJ88-F1
#
_cell.length_a   1.000
_cell.length_b   1.000
_cell.length_c   1.000
_cell.angle_alpha   90.00
_cell.angle_beta   90.00
_cell.angle_gamma   90.00
#
_symmetry.space_group_name_H-M   'P 1'
#
loop_
_entity.id
_entity.type
_entity.pdbx_description
1 polymer ?
#
loop_
_entity_poly.entity_id
_entity_poly.type
_entity_poly.pdbx_seq_one_letter_code
_entity_poly.pdbx_strand_id
1 'polypeptide(L)'
;MAIPDRFEGIFGCGHEGTASLADVPLAKRLRRIDWLKTEGTCGACFAKKAGQRRKQESREAARWAAEHRLPPLNGSDKQIDFAESLRQDILTDAYTQLVESGRMSDEDYAEKIEAKVLKIHSARFWIDAQNTTVEDLAGVLDTADEVVAARVAEEQQLMRLEGSQKQVDWATRIRFDLLENAQADLVPARMDAATFDSEVVGKARKINSAHWWINQRDASTDDLLQLLADPGYDAIVENVEAQG
;
A
#
# COMPACT_ATOMS: atom_id res chain seq x y z
N MET A 1 -10.66 53.93 -7.53
CA MET A 1 -10.90 52.48 -7.68
C MET A 1 -10.36 51.77 -6.46
N ALA A 2 -11.15 50.91 -5.82
CA ALA A 2 -10.65 50.06 -4.74
C ALA A 2 -9.64 49.06 -5.29
N ILE A 3 -8.52 48.86 -4.60
CA ILE A 3 -7.52 47.86 -4.99
C ILE A 3 -8.12 46.48 -4.69
N PRO A 4 -8.29 45.62 -5.70
CA PRO A 4 -9.05 44.40 -5.52
C PRO A 4 -8.35 43.41 -4.59
N ASP A 5 -9.22 42.74 -3.85
CA ASP A 5 -9.12 41.45 -3.18
C ASP A 5 -8.49 40.22 -3.81
N ARG A 6 -8.71 40.15 -5.11
CA ARG A 6 -8.67 38.95 -5.91
C ARG A 6 -8.30 39.36 -7.31
N PHE A 7 -7.48 38.56 -7.94
CA PHE A 7 -7.21 38.64 -9.37
C PHE A 7 -8.09 37.63 -10.10
N GLU A 8 -8.73 38.09 -11.17
CA GLU A 8 -9.44 37.27 -12.16
C GLU A 8 -9.00 37.75 -13.55
N GLY A 9 -8.53 36.82 -14.38
CA GLY A 9 -8.04 37.12 -15.71
C GLY A 9 -6.94 36.18 -16.18
N ILE A 10 -6.25 36.58 -17.25
CA ILE A 10 -5.22 35.77 -17.90
C ILE A 10 -3.89 35.90 -17.14
N PHE A 11 -3.33 34.76 -16.76
CA PHE A 11 -2.02 34.65 -16.12
C PHE A 11 -0.88 34.68 -17.15
N GLY A 12 0.36 34.89 -16.70
CA GLY A 12 1.57 34.81 -17.54
C GLY A 12 1.72 33.48 -18.27
N CYS A 13 1.14 32.40 -17.74
CA CYS A 13 1.05 31.11 -18.43
C CYS A 13 0.01 31.04 -19.58
N GLY A 14 -0.67 32.15 -19.90
CA GLY A 14 -1.65 32.26 -20.99
C GLY A 14 -3.05 31.71 -20.68
N HIS A 15 -3.31 31.25 -19.46
CA HIS A 15 -4.61 30.69 -19.06
C HIS A 15 -5.39 31.65 -18.18
N GLU A 16 -6.70 31.68 -18.36
CA GLU A 16 -7.62 32.36 -17.46
C GLU A 16 -7.71 31.63 -16.12
N GLY A 17 -7.86 32.39 -15.03
CA GLY A 17 -8.08 31.83 -13.71
C GLY A 17 -8.23 32.90 -12.65
N THR A 18 -8.18 32.46 -11.38
CA THR A 18 -8.29 33.35 -10.23
C THR A 18 -7.16 33.15 -9.22
N ALA A 19 -6.73 34.23 -8.55
CA ALA A 19 -5.82 34.17 -7.40
C ALA A 19 -6.28 35.10 -6.27
N SER A 20 -6.19 34.63 -5.02
CA SER A 20 -6.41 35.47 -3.84
C SER A 20 -5.27 36.47 -3.66
N LEU A 21 -5.61 37.71 -3.29
CA LEU A 21 -4.68 38.76 -2.85
C LEU A 21 -4.95 39.16 -1.39
N ALA A 22 -5.76 38.40 -0.66
CA ALA A 22 -6.13 38.68 0.72
C ALA A 22 -4.89 38.83 1.62
N ASP A 23 -3.93 37.91 1.48
CA ASP A 23 -2.67 37.88 2.23
C ASP A 23 -1.58 38.82 1.67
N VAL A 24 -1.88 39.54 0.58
CA VAL A 24 -0.95 40.48 -0.06
C VAL A 24 -1.20 41.88 0.52
N PRO A 25 -0.17 42.53 1.10
CA PRO A 25 -0.30 43.91 1.59
C PRO A 25 -0.87 44.84 0.51
N LEU A 26 -1.81 45.71 0.88
CA LEU A 26 -2.58 46.54 -0.05
C LEU A 26 -1.68 47.32 -1.04
N ALA A 27 -0.57 47.88 -0.55
CA ALA A 27 0.42 48.60 -1.36
C ALA A 27 1.13 47.74 -2.42
N LYS A 28 1.14 46.41 -2.27
CA LYS A 28 1.80 45.46 -3.19
C LYS A 28 0.84 44.77 -4.15
N ARG A 29 -0.47 44.88 -3.96
CA ARG A 29 -1.48 44.14 -4.74
C ARG A 29 -1.42 44.45 -6.23
N LEU A 30 -1.25 45.71 -6.63
CA LEU A 30 -1.12 46.09 -8.05
C LEU A 30 0.13 45.45 -8.70
N ARG A 31 1.28 45.49 -8.01
CA ARG A 31 2.50 44.81 -8.46
C ARG A 31 2.32 43.29 -8.54
N ARG A 32 1.60 42.70 -7.58
CA ARG A 32 1.30 41.27 -7.61
C ARG A 32 0.39 40.91 -8.79
N ILE A 33 -0.61 41.73 -9.10
CA ILE A 33 -1.49 41.53 -10.27
C ILE A 33 -0.67 41.61 -11.56
N ASP A 34 0.19 42.61 -11.69
CA ASP A 34 1.06 42.75 -12.86
C ASP A 34 1.95 41.51 -13.05
N TRP A 35 2.61 41.06 -11.99
CA TRP A 35 3.37 39.81 -11.99
C TRP A 35 2.51 38.60 -12.35
N LEU A 36 1.29 38.49 -11.82
CA LEU A 36 0.40 37.37 -12.12
C LEU A 36 0.07 37.30 -13.62
N LYS A 37 -0.06 38.46 -14.28
CA LYS A 37 -0.35 38.58 -15.72
C LYS A 37 0.85 38.33 -16.62
N THR A 38 2.06 38.66 -16.18
CA THR A 38 3.27 38.58 -17.02
C THR A 38 4.07 37.30 -16.78
N GLU A 39 4.24 36.91 -15.52
CA GLU A 39 5.10 35.78 -15.11
C GLU A 39 4.34 34.69 -14.32
N GLY A 40 3.17 35.03 -13.78
CA GLY A 40 2.40 34.15 -12.91
C GLY A 40 1.94 32.88 -13.59
N THR A 41 1.95 31.79 -12.82
CA THR A 41 1.33 30.52 -13.22
C THR A 41 -0.02 30.38 -12.55
N CYS A 42 -1.07 30.06 -13.31
CA CYS A 42 -2.39 29.82 -12.73
C CYS A 42 -2.41 28.54 -11.88
N GLY A 43 -3.39 28.41 -10.98
CA GLY A 43 -3.51 27.24 -10.09
C GLY A 43 -3.56 25.91 -10.84
N ALA A 44 -4.21 25.87 -12.00
CA ALA A 44 -4.28 24.67 -12.84
C ALA A 44 -2.91 24.28 -13.42
N CYS A 45 -2.15 25.24 -13.95
CA CYS A 45 -0.80 24.99 -14.44
C CYS A 45 0.18 24.61 -13.32
N PHE A 46 0.04 25.22 -12.14
CA PHE A 46 0.82 24.86 -10.97
C PHE A 46 0.54 23.41 -10.54
N ALA A 47 -0.74 23.03 -10.41
CA ALA A 47 -1.15 21.68 -10.10
C ALA A 47 -0.67 20.66 -11.17
N LYS A 48 -0.73 21.03 -12.46
CA LYS A 48 -0.23 20.20 -13.56
C LYS A 48 1.29 19.96 -13.45
N LYS A 49 2.08 21.01 -13.24
CA LYS A 49 3.54 20.89 -13.06
C LYS A 49 3.89 20.06 -11.82
N ALA A 50 3.20 20.31 -10.70
CA ALA A 50 3.38 19.52 -9.48
C ALA A 50 2.99 18.04 -9.68
N GLY A 51 1.96 17.75 -10.48
CA GLY A 51 1.61 16.39 -10.86
C GLY A 51 2.65 15.73 -11.78
N GLN A 52 3.20 16.47 -12.74
CA GLN A 52 4.28 15.98 -13.61
C GLN A 52 5.55 15.67 -12.83
N ARG A 53 5.93 16.56 -11.90
CA ARG A 53 7.10 16.36 -11.04
C ARG A 53 6.95 15.11 -10.17
N ARG A 54 5.82 14.96 -9.47
CA ARG A 54 5.54 13.74 -8.67
C ARG A 54 5.59 12.45 -9.49
N LYS A 55 5.07 12.47 -10.72
CA LYS A 55 5.18 11.33 -11.63
C LYS A 55 6.61 11.05 -12.07
N GLN A 56 7.44 12.08 -12.20
CA GLN A 56 8.84 11.90 -12.54
C GLN A 56 9.63 11.33 -11.35
N GLU A 57 9.46 11.90 -10.17
CA GLU A 57 10.06 11.43 -8.90
C GLU A 57 9.70 9.96 -8.66
N SER A 58 8.43 9.60 -8.83
CA SER A 58 7.98 8.21 -8.74
C SER A 58 8.66 7.27 -9.75
N ARG A 59 8.84 7.70 -11.00
CA ARG A 59 9.54 6.89 -12.03
C ARG A 59 11.02 6.74 -11.76
N GLU A 60 11.63 7.71 -11.10
CA GLU A 60 13.03 7.64 -10.67
C GLU A 60 13.14 6.70 -9.47
N ALA A 61 12.23 6.79 -8.51
CA ALA A 61 12.14 5.86 -7.38
C ALA A 61 11.89 4.41 -7.81
N ALA A 62 11.00 4.18 -8.77
CA ALA A 62 10.77 2.84 -9.32
C ALA A 62 11.99 2.27 -10.06
N ARG A 63 12.81 3.13 -10.69
CA ARG A 63 14.08 2.71 -11.31
C ARG A 63 15.13 2.36 -10.26
N TRP A 64 15.26 3.20 -9.24
CA TRP A 64 16.11 2.94 -8.09
C TRP A 64 15.74 1.61 -7.40
N ALA A 65 14.44 1.37 -7.20
CA ALA A 65 13.94 0.12 -6.65
C ALA A 65 14.34 -1.10 -7.49
N ALA A 66 14.25 -1.00 -8.82
CA ALA A 66 14.68 -2.08 -9.71
C ALA A 66 16.19 -2.33 -9.65
N GLU A 67 17.01 -1.27 -9.56
CA GLU A 67 18.47 -1.38 -9.39
C GLU A 67 18.84 -2.08 -8.07
N HIS A 68 18.07 -1.83 -7.01
CA HIS A 68 18.23 -2.44 -5.69
C HIS A 68 17.44 -3.75 -5.52
N ARG A 69 16.91 -4.31 -6.61
CA ARG A 69 16.15 -5.59 -6.64
C ARG A 69 14.93 -5.61 -5.72
N LEU A 70 14.38 -4.44 -5.40
CA LEU A 70 13.17 -4.33 -4.61
C LEU A 70 11.96 -4.77 -5.45
N PRO A 71 10.97 -5.44 -4.84
CA PRO A 71 9.81 -5.91 -5.56
C PRO A 71 8.94 -4.74 -6.06
N PRO A 72 8.18 -4.92 -7.15
CA PRO A 72 7.16 -3.96 -7.55
C PRO A 72 6.05 -3.88 -6.48
N LEU A 73 5.51 -2.67 -6.28
CA LEU A 73 4.43 -2.42 -5.32
C LEU A 73 3.03 -2.65 -5.91
N ASN A 74 2.12 -3.07 -5.05
CA ASN A 74 0.71 -3.35 -5.29
C ASN A 74 -0.14 -2.24 -4.66
N GLY A 75 -1.16 -1.76 -5.38
CA GLY A 75 -2.07 -0.71 -4.92
C GLY A 75 -2.73 0.01 -6.10
N SER A 76 -3.42 1.11 -5.84
CA SER A 76 -3.84 2.02 -6.93
C SER A 76 -2.62 2.73 -7.53
N ASP A 77 -2.69 3.15 -8.81
CA ASP A 77 -1.59 3.89 -9.47
C ASP A 77 -1.12 5.10 -8.64
N LYS A 78 -2.05 5.80 -7.99
CA LYS A 78 -1.70 6.93 -7.10
C LYS A 78 -0.97 6.51 -5.83
N GLN A 79 -1.33 5.36 -5.26
CA GLN A 79 -0.66 4.82 -4.09
C GLN A 79 0.73 4.30 -4.46
N ILE A 80 0.85 3.57 -5.56
CA ILE A 80 2.13 3.07 -6.07
C ILE A 80 3.05 4.26 -6.36
N ASP A 81 2.56 5.27 -7.09
CA ASP A 81 3.37 6.44 -7.45
C ASP A 81 3.97 7.11 -6.20
N PHE A 82 3.15 7.27 -5.15
CA PHE A 82 3.57 7.90 -3.90
C PHE A 82 4.45 6.99 -3.03
N ALA A 83 4.10 5.70 -2.93
CA ALA A 83 4.78 4.73 -2.09
C ALA A 83 6.19 4.39 -2.61
N GLU A 84 6.43 4.42 -3.92
CA GLU A 84 7.77 4.23 -4.47
C GLU A 84 8.73 5.32 -3.97
N SER A 85 8.31 6.59 -4.02
CA SER A 85 9.10 7.70 -3.49
C SER A 85 9.32 7.58 -1.98
N LEU A 86 8.27 7.27 -1.21
CA LEU A 86 8.39 7.05 0.24
C LEU A 86 9.34 5.91 0.59
N ARG A 87 9.24 4.78 -0.12
CA ARG A 87 10.11 3.62 0.09
C ARG A 87 11.57 3.99 -0.14
N GLN A 88 11.87 4.72 -1.22
CA GLN A 88 13.23 5.19 -1.49
C GLN A 88 13.74 6.10 -0.36
N ASP A 89 12.93 7.08 0.06
CA ASP A 89 13.31 8.02 1.12
C ASP A 89 13.60 7.29 2.44
N ILE A 90 12.67 6.42 2.88
CA ILE A 90 12.81 5.65 4.14
C ILE A 90 14.07 4.78 4.13
N LEU A 91 14.34 4.06 3.03
CA LEU A 91 15.48 3.15 2.95
C LEU A 91 16.82 3.89 2.86
N THR A 92 16.86 4.99 2.10
CA THR A 92 18.05 5.84 1.99
C THR A 92 18.38 6.48 3.33
N ASP A 93 17.37 7.05 4.01
CA ASP A 93 17.54 7.65 5.33
C ASP A 93 17.99 6.61 6.37
N ALA A 94 17.40 5.42 6.35
CA ALA A 94 17.79 4.33 7.24
C ALA A 94 19.24 3.89 6.99
N TYR A 95 19.65 3.73 5.74
CA TYR A 95 21.02 3.34 5.40
C TYR A 95 22.03 4.39 5.85
N THR A 96 21.78 5.67 5.56
CA THR A 96 22.65 6.78 6.00
C THR A 96 22.73 6.85 7.53
N GLN A 97 21.61 6.72 8.23
CA GLN A 97 21.58 6.86 9.69
C GLN A 97 22.08 5.62 10.43
N LEU A 98 21.99 4.42 9.86
CA LEU A 98 22.41 3.18 10.52
C LEU A 98 23.80 2.75 10.07
N VAL A 99 24.03 2.67 8.76
CA VAL A 99 25.26 2.10 8.18
C VAL A 99 26.33 3.18 8.05
N GLU A 100 26.05 4.27 7.33
CA GLU A 100 27.07 5.31 7.08
C GLU A 100 27.52 6.02 8.37
N SER A 101 26.65 6.10 9.37
CA SER A 101 26.98 6.65 10.70
C SER A 101 27.74 5.67 11.60
N GLY A 102 27.89 4.40 11.19
CA GLY A 102 28.58 3.34 11.95
C GLY A 102 27.77 2.74 13.10
N ARG A 103 26.45 2.95 13.16
CA ARG A 103 25.55 2.33 14.16
C ARG A 103 25.23 0.87 13.86
N MET A 104 25.41 0.44 12.62
CA MET A 104 25.12 -0.91 12.11
C MET A 104 26.11 -1.27 11.01
N SER A 105 26.52 -2.53 10.90
CA SER A 105 27.27 -3.00 9.73
C SER A 105 26.36 -3.22 8.54
N ASP A 106 26.95 -3.28 7.35
CA ASP A 106 26.25 -3.70 6.13
C ASP A 106 25.57 -5.07 6.28
N GLU A 107 26.24 -6.05 6.93
CA GLU A 107 25.67 -7.38 7.14
C GLU A 107 24.42 -7.34 8.05
N ASP A 108 24.48 -6.58 9.14
CA ASP A 108 23.36 -6.43 10.06
C ASP A 108 22.19 -5.70 9.37
N TYR A 109 22.48 -4.72 8.51
CA TYR A 109 21.46 -4.01 7.75
C TYR A 109 20.78 -4.93 6.73
N ALA A 110 21.56 -5.74 6.01
CA ALA A 110 21.04 -6.72 5.08
C ALA A 110 20.11 -7.73 5.77
N GLU A 111 20.49 -8.23 6.94
CA GLU A 111 19.69 -9.19 7.71
C GLU A 111 18.42 -8.56 8.31
N LYS A 112 18.54 -7.41 8.97
CA LYS A 112 17.46 -6.83 9.78
C LYS A 112 16.49 -5.97 8.97
N ILE A 113 16.94 -5.42 7.84
CA ILE A 113 16.17 -4.47 7.02
C ILE A 113 15.96 -5.03 5.62
N GLU A 114 17.00 -5.21 4.81
CA GLU A 114 16.84 -5.53 3.38
C GLU A 114 16.07 -6.84 3.16
N ALA A 115 16.42 -7.89 3.91
CA ALA A 115 15.75 -9.19 3.82
C ALA A 115 14.24 -9.11 4.12
N LYS A 116 13.79 -8.13 4.91
CA LYS A 116 12.37 -7.89 5.19
C LYS A 116 11.74 -7.05 4.09
N VAL A 117 12.40 -5.98 3.67
CA VAL A 117 11.95 -5.07 2.62
C VAL A 117 11.69 -5.80 1.30
N LEU A 118 12.53 -6.77 0.95
CA LEU A 118 12.37 -7.61 -0.24
C LEU A 118 11.06 -8.42 -0.27
N LYS A 119 10.39 -8.55 0.87
CA LYS A 119 9.11 -9.26 1.03
C LYS A 119 7.90 -8.31 1.00
N ILE A 120 8.11 -6.99 0.92
CA ILE A 120 7.03 -6.02 1.06
C ILE A 120 6.59 -5.53 -0.32
N HIS A 121 5.40 -5.98 -0.73
CA HIS A 121 4.78 -5.57 -1.98
C HIS A 121 3.67 -4.54 -1.79
N SER A 122 3.24 -4.20 -0.58
CA SER A 122 2.10 -3.32 -0.36
C SER A 122 2.48 -1.85 -0.46
N ALA A 123 1.89 -1.08 -1.39
CA ALA A 123 2.06 0.38 -1.42
C ALA A 123 1.49 1.03 -0.16
N ARG A 124 0.43 0.45 0.43
CA ARG A 124 -0.20 0.95 1.65
C ARG A 124 0.76 0.91 2.84
N PHE A 125 1.53 -0.18 2.98
CA PHE A 125 2.52 -0.31 4.05
C PHE A 125 3.47 0.90 4.11
N TRP A 126 4.06 1.26 2.96
CA TRP A 126 5.01 2.38 2.89
C TRP A 126 4.36 3.73 3.18
N ILE A 127 3.09 3.90 2.83
CA ILE A 127 2.31 5.10 3.16
C ILE A 127 2.05 5.18 4.67
N ASP A 128 1.68 4.06 5.28
CA ASP A 128 1.41 3.99 6.71
C ASP A 128 2.72 4.17 7.53
N ALA A 129 3.85 3.70 6.99
CA ALA A 129 5.21 3.83 7.56
C ALA A 129 5.90 5.18 7.28
N GLN A 130 5.25 6.14 6.60
CA GLN A 130 5.88 7.40 6.18
C GLN A 130 6.42 8.27 7.34
N ASN A 131 5.92 8.06 8.56
CA ASN A 131 6.33 8.80 9.75
C ASN A 131 7.13 7.92 10.74
N THR A 132 7.55 6.73 10.31
CA THR A 132 8.33 5.80 11.14
C THR A 132 9.74 6.33 11.34
N THR A 133 10.25 6.24 12.57
CA THR A 133 11.64 6.59 12.87
C THR A 133 12.59 5.50 12.40
N VAL A 134 13.86 5.83 12.20
CA VAL A 134 14.87 4.82 11.83
C VAL A 134 15.04 3.78 12.94
N GLU A 135 14.89 4.18 14.20
CA GLU A 135 14.90 3.28 15.36
C GLU A 135 13.75 2.26 15.34
N ASP A 136 12.56 2.69 14.91
CA ASP A 136 11.36 1.85 14.88
C ASP A 136 11.22 1.03 13.58
N LEU A 137 11.99 1.37 12.55
CA LEU A 137 11.86 0.79 11.21
C LEU A 137 11.93 -0.74 11.21
N ALA A 138 12.89 -1.33 11.93
CA ALA A 138 13.04 -2.79 11.98
C ALA A 138 11.78 -3.47 12.53
N GLY A 139 11.17 -2.88 13.57
CA GLY A 139 9.94 -3.38 14.20
C GLY A 139 8.71 -3.18 13.32
N VAL A 140 8.64 -2.06 12.57
CA VAL A 140 7.56 -1.85 11.58
C VAL A 140 7.70 -2.80 10.39
N LEU A 141 8.93 -3.12 9.96
CA LEU A 141 9.15 -4.12 8.91
C LEU A 141 8.78 -5.54 9.36
N ASP A 142 8.90 -5.84 10.66
CA ASP A 142 8.45 -7.11 11.23
C ASP A 142 6.92 -7.26 11.20
N THR A 143 6.16 -6.18 11.11
CA THR A 143 4.68 -6.23 11.01
C THR A 143 4.17 -6.31 9.56
N ALA A 144 5.05 -6.29 8.56
CA ALA A 144 4.71 -6.18 7.14
C ALA A 144 4.33 -7.50 6.45
N ASP A 145 4.06 -8.56 7.22
CA ASP A 145 4.00 -9.99 6.85
C ASP A 145 2.85 -10.39 5.87
N GLU A 146 2.77 -9.81 4.67
CA GLU A 146 1.83 -10.27 3.61
C GLU A 146 2.43 -11.33 2.66
N VAL A 147 3.75 -11.54 2.63
CA VAL A 147 4.37 -12.75 2.01
C VAL A 147 4.21 -13.98 2.91
N VAL A 148 3.88 -13.76 4.18
CA VAL A 148 3.49 -14.81 5.12
C VAL A 148 2.14 -15.40 4.72
N ALA A 149 1.18 -14.65 4.20
CA ALA A 149 -0.11 -15.20 3.78
C ALA A 149 0.01 -16.35 2.75
N ALA A 150 0.85 -16.18 1.72
CA ALA A 150 1.06 -17.21 0.70
C ALA A 150 1.91 -18.40 1.22
N ARG A 151 2.94 -18.14 2.04
CA ARG A 151 3.79 -19.17 2.65
C ARG A 151 3.06 -19.96 3.74
N VAL A 152 2.28 -19.30 4.59
CA VAL A 152 1.41 -19.90 5.59
C VAL A 152 0.32 -20.72 4.93
N ALA A 153 -0.23 -20.26 3.80
CA ALA A 153 -1.14 -21.10 3.03
C ALA A 153 -0.48 -22.40 2.53
N GLU A 154 0.78 -22.34 2.09
CA GLU A 154 1.55 -23.52 1.70
C GLU A 154 1.89 -24.43 2.89
N GLU A 155 2.35 -23.86 4.02
CA GLU A 155 2.65 -24.58 5.28
C GLU A 155 1.40 -25.22 5.90
N GLN A 156 0.26 -24.54 5.84
CA GLN A 156 -1.05 -25.05 6.28
C GLN A 156 -1.73 -25.93 5.23
N GLN A 157 -1.08 -26.25 4.11
CA GLN A 157 -1.63 -27.09 3.04
C GLN A 157 -2.99 -26.59 2.50
N LEU A 158 -3.22 -25.28 2.50
CA LEU A 158 -4.41 -24.67 1.91
C LEU A 158 -4.36 -24.84 0.39
N MET A 159 -5.49 -25.23 -0.21
CA MET A 159 -5.58 -25.32 -1.67
C MET A 159 -5.28 -23.96 -2.32
N ARG A 160 -4.58 -23.99 -3.46
CA ARG A 160 -4.34 -22.79 -4.28
C ARG A 160 -5.67 -22.19 -4.70
N LEU A 161 -5.79 -20.86 -4.57
CA LEU A 161 -7.01 -20.16 -4.97
C LEU A 161 -7.13 -20.04 -6.50
N GLU A 162 -8.35 -20.17 -6.98
CA GLU A 162 -8.78 -20.09 -8.38
C GLU A 162 -9.57 -18.81 -8.62
N GLY A 163 -9.28 -18.13 -9.74
CA GLY A 163 -9.87 -16.85 -10.12
C GLY A 163 -8.92 -16.04 -11.01
N SER A 164 -9.28 -14.78 -11.29
CA SER A 164 -8.32 -13.87 -11.94
C SER A 164 -7.12 -13.64 -11.02
N GLN A 165 -5.92 -13.38 -11.58
CA GLN A 165 -4.72 -13.13 -10.78
C GLN A 165 -4.94 -12.06 -9.70
N LYS A 166 -5.64 -10.97 -10.05
CA LYS A 166 -6.00 -9.92 -9.08
C LYS A 166 -6.90 -10.41 -7.95
N GLN A 167 -7.87 -11.28 -8.26
CA GLN A 167 -8.72 -11.88 -7.25
C GLN A 167 -7.93 -12.83 -6.37
N VAL A 168 -7.06 -13.68 -6.94
CA VAL A 168 -6.22 -14.62 -6.21
C VAL A 168 -5.29 -13.87 -5.23
N ASP A 169 -4.63 -12.81 -5.69
CA ASP A 169 -3.73 -12.01 -4.84
C ASP A 169 -4.46 -11.34 -3.68
N TRP A 170 -5.68 -10.83 -3.93
CA TRP A 170 -6.49 -10.18 -2.91
C TRP A 170 -7.11 -11.18 -1.94
N ALA A 171 -7.68 -12.27 -2.45
CA ALA A 171 -8.31 -13.33 -1.68
C ALA A 171 -7.31 -14.06 -0.78
N THR A 172 -6.06 -14.20 -1.21
CA THR A 172 -5.00 -14.83 -0.40
C THR A 172 -4.77 -14.07 0.90
N ARG A 173 -4.75 -12.73 0.83
CA ARG A 173 -4.63 -11.85 2.01
C ARG A 173 -5.85 -11.95 2.91
N ILE A 174 -7.05 -11.81 2.33
CA ILE A 174 -8.30 -11.91 3.09
C ILE A 174 -8.42 -13.25 3.82
N ARG A 175 -8.08 -14.35 3.14
CA ARG A 175 -8.09 -15.68 3.75
C ARG A 175 -7.13 -15.78 4.93
N PHE A 176 -5.95 -15.19 4.82
CA PHE A 176 -4.97 -15.14 5.91
C PHE A 176 -5.51 -14.33 7.10
N ASP A 177 -5.97 -13.11 6.86
CA ASP A 177 -6.48 -12.21 7.91
C ASP A 177 -7.65 -12.85 8.69
N LEU A 178 -8.59 -13.48 7.98
CA LEU A 178 -9.73 -14.16 8.60
C LEU A 178 -9.30 -15.33 9.49
N LEU A 179 -8.34 -16.14 9.02
CA LEU A 179 -7.86 -17.30 9.79
C LEU A 179 -6.99 -16.87 10.98
N GLU A 180 -6.16 -15.85 10.83
CA GLU A 180 -5.35 -15.31 11.92
C GLU A 180 -6.21 -14.73 13.04
N ASN A 181 -7.21 -13.91 12.69
CA ASN A 181 -8.17 -13.35 13.65
C ASN A 181 -8.94 -14.46 14.36
N ALA A 182 -9.41 -15.46 13.62
CA ALA A 182 -10.11 -16.60 14.22
C ALA A 182 -9.20 -17.40 15.16
N GLN A 183 -7.91 -17.55 14.85
CA GLN A 183 -6.96 -18.23 15.73
C GLN A 183 -6.75 -17.44 17.03
N ALA A 184 -6.56 -16.13 16.92
CA ALA A 184 -6.37 -15.23 18.06
C ALA A 184 -7.58 -15.21 18.99
N ASP A 185 -8.79 -15.29 18.45
CA ASP A 185 -10.03 -15.30 19.22
C ASP A 185 -10.35 -16.69 19.83
N LEU A 186 -10.21 -17.76 19.04
CA LEU A 186 -10.72 -19.08 19.40
C LEU A 186 -9.73 -19.89 20.24
N VAL A 187 -8.42 -19.82 19.96
CA VAL A 187 -7.43 -20.66 20.64
C VAL A 187 -7.27 -20.30 22.13
N PRO A 188 -7.29 -19.01 22.54
CA PRO A 188 -7.21 -18.68 23.97
C PRO A 188 -8.52 -18.95 24.73
N ALA A 189 -9.67 -18.96 24.05
CA ALA A 189 -10.98 -18.85 24.71
C ALA A 189 -11.93 -20.04 24.53
N ARG A 190 -11.84 -20.80 23.43
CA ARG A 190 -12.91 -21.75 23.03
C ARG A 190 -12.41 -23.11 22.54
N MET A 191 -11.20 -23.22 22.04
CA MET A 191 -10.62 -24.49 21.56
C MET A 191 -9.11 -24.50 21.68
N ASP A 192 -8.46 -25.65 21.65
CA ASP A 192 -6.99 -25.71 21.56
C ASP A 192 -6.51 -25.55 20.11
N ALA A 193 -5.20 -25.37 19.94
CA ALA A 193 -4.60 -25.16 18.63
C ALA A 193 -4.78 -26.38 17.69
N ALA A 194 -4.83 -27.60 18.23
CA ALA A 194 -5.01 -28.81 17.44
C ALA A 194 -6.44 -28.91 16.88
N THR A 195 -7.43 -28.55 17.69
CA THR A 195 -8.84 -28.47 17.31
C THR A 195 -9.06 -27.33 16.32
N PHE A 196 -8.38 -26.21 16.48
CA PHE A 196 -8.41 -25.11 15.52
C PHE A 196 -7.89 -25.54 14.13
N ASP A 197 -6.74 -26.24 14.09
CA ASP A 197 -6.20 -26.74 12.82
C ASP A 197 -7.15 -27.72 12.13
N SER A 198 -7.74 -28.66 12.87
CA SER A 198 -8.62 -29.66 12.27
C SER A 198 -9.99 -29.10 11.85
N GLU A 199 -10.63 -28.28 12.69
CA GLU A 199 -12.01 -27.83 12.49
C GLU A 199 -12.14 -26.52 11.71
N VAL A 200 -11.15 -25.64 11.78
CA VAL A 200 -11.18 -24.33 11.10
C VAL A 200 -10.29 -24.37 9.87
N VAL A 201 -8.99 -24.58 10.06
CA VAL A 201 -8.03 -24.62 8.95
C VAL A 201 -8.35 -25.78 8.00
N GLY A 202 -8.68 -26.96 8.54
CA GLY A 202 -9.05 -28.14 7.76
C GLY A 202 -10.28 -27.95 6.86
N LYS A 203 -11.23 -27.09 7.25
CA LYS A 203 -12.38 -26.71 6.40
C LYS A 203 -11.98 -25.66 5.37
N ALA A 204 -11.21 -24.65 5.79
CA ALA A 204 -10.68 -23.62 4.89
C ALA A 204 -9.79 -24.20 3.76
N ARG A 205 -9.06 -25.30 4.01
CA ARG A 205 -8.25 -26.02 3.01
C ARG A 205 -9.05 -26.43 1.76
N LYS A 206 -10.36 -26.65 1.92
CA LYS A 206 -11.26 -27.13 0.84
C LYS A 206 -11.84 -26.01 -0.03
N ILE A 207 -11.65 -24.75 0.35
CA ILE A 207 -12.24 -23.60 -0.33
C ILE A 207 -11.17 -22.94 -1.20
N ASN A 208 -11.27 -23.14 -2.51
CA ASN A 208 -10.33 -22.60 -3.48
C ASN A 208 -10.88 -21.40 -4.28
N SER A 209 -12.13 -21.00 -4.13
CA SER A 209 -12.67 -19.85 -4.85
C SER A 209 -12.13 -18.52 -4.31
N ALA A 210 -11.34 -17.79 -5.10
CA ALA A 210 -10.87 -16.46 -4.71
C ALA A 210 -12.04 -15.48 -4.51
N HIS A 211 -13.07 -15.58 -5.36
CA HIS A 211 -14.26 -14.74 -5.26
C HIS A 211 -15.03 -14.96 -3.94
N TRP A 212 -15.13 -16.21 -3.49
CA TRP A 212 -15.78 -16.55 -2.23
C TRP A 212 -15.11 -15.85 -1.05
N TRP A 213 -13.78 -15.99 -0.92
CA TRP A 213 -13.02 -15.35 0.15
C TRP A 213 -13.17 -13.82 0.12
N ILE A 214 -13.18 -13.22 -1.07
CA ILE A 214 -13.40 -11.78 -1.24
C ILE A 214 -14.75 -11.30 -0.69
N ASN A 215 -15.79 -12.11 -0.83
CA ASN A 215 -17.13 -11.79 -0.34
C ASN A 215 -17.23 -11.87 1.19
N GLN A 216 -16.40 -12.70 1.83
CA GLN A 216 -16.39 -12.88 3.28
C GLN A 216 -15.39 -12.00 4.02
N ARG A 217 -14.75 -11.04 3.34
CA ARG A 217 -13.69 -10.20 3.90
C ARG A 217 -14.04 -9.44 5.18
N ASP A 218 -15.34 -9.19 5.40
CA ASP A 218 -15.86 -8.43 6.54
C ASP A 218 -16.53 -9.36 7.59
N ALA A 219 -16.38 -10.68 7.47
CA ALA A 219 -17.00 -11.66 8.37
C ALA A 219 -16.38 -11.61 9.78
N SER A 220 -17.22 -11.72 10.81
CA SER A 220 -16.75 -11.93 12.18
C SER A 220 -16.25 -13.37 12.38
N THR A 221 -15.53 -13.64 13.47
CA THR A 221 -15.08 -15.00 13.82
C THR A 221 -16.26 -15.99 13.91
N ASP A 222 -17.39 -15.58 14.50
CA ASP A 222 -18.58 -16.43 14.61
C ASP A 222 -19.29 -16.66 13.27
N ASP A 223 -19.26 -15.66 12.37
CA ASP A 223 -19.78 -15.81 11.01
C ASP A 223 -18.88 -16.70 10.15
N LEU A 224 -17.56 -16.55 10.28
CA LEU A 224 -16.58 -17.38 9.60
C LEU A 224 -16.76 -18.87 9.93
N LEU A 225 -17.01 -19.21 11.20
CA LEU A 225 -17.28 -20.60 11.59
C LEU A 225 -18.52 -21.18 10.90
N GLN A 226 -19.58 -20.38 10.75
CA GLN A 226 -20.79 -20.78 10.04
C GLN A 226 -20.52 -20.94 8.54
N LEU A 227 -19.81 -19.98 7.94
CA LEU A 227 -19.44 -19.98 6.53
C LEU A 227 -18.50 -21.14 6.18
N LEU A 228 -17.58 -21.53 7.06
CA LEU A 228 -16.71 -22.69 6.83
C LEU A 228 -17.46 -24.02 7.00
N ALA A 229 -18.52 -24.07 7.81
CA ALA A 229 -19.36 -25.24 7.97
C ALA A 229 -20.28 -25.48 6.77
N ASP A 230 -20.79 -24.40 6.16
CA ASP A 230 -21.61 -24.43 4.95
C ASP A 230 -21.19 -23.32 3.98
N PRO A 231 -20.11 -23.54 3.19
CA PRO A 231 -19.55 -22.50 2.34
C PRO A 231 -20.36 -22.25 1.07
N GLY A 232 -21.39 -23.05 0.79
CA GLY A 232 -22.20 -22.91 -0.42
C GLY A 232 -21.49 -23.37 -1.69
N TYR A 233 -22.18 -23.21 -2.82
CA TYR A 233 -21.80 -23.83 -4.11
C TYR A 233 -20.67 -23.08 -4.85
N ASP A 234 -20.40 -21.82 -4.51
CA ASP A 234 -19.41 -20.97 -5.18
C ASP A 234 -18.04 -20.98 -4.48
N ALA A 235 -17.90 -21.78 -3.42
CA ALA A 235 -16.69 -21.95 -2.62
C ALA A 235 -15.61 -22.81 -3.31
N ILE A 236 -16.02 -23.68 -4.23
CA ILE A 236 -15.14 -24.59 -4.97
C ILE A 236 -15.25 -24.30 -6.47
N VAL A 237 -14.12 -24.02 -7.09
CA VAL A 237 -13.97 -24.00 -8.54
C VAL A 237 -13.42 -25.36 -8.95
N GLU A 238 -14.26 -26.19 -9.58
CA GLU A 238 -13.85 -27.48 -10.12
C GLU A 238 -13.03 -27.26 -11.40
N ASN A 239 -11.79 -27.78 -11.44
CA ASN A 239 -11.05 -27.89 -12.68
C ASN A 239 -11.69 -28.98 -13.54
N VAL A 240 -12.53 -28.57 -14.49
CA VAL A 240 -12.91 -29.43 -15.60
C VAL A 240 -11.67 -29.59 -16.47
N GLU A 241 -10.82 -30.57 -16.15
CA GLU A 241 -9.79 -31.01 -17.06
C GLU A 241 -10.47 -31.35 -18.39
N ALA A 242 -10.10 -30.60 -19.43
CA ALA A 242 -10.50 -30.86 -20.79
C ALA A 242 -10.03 -32.27 -21.17
N GLN A 243 -10.93 -33.24 -21.07
CA GLN A 243 -10.79 -34.53 -21.72
C GLN A 243 -10.88 -34.27 -23.24
N GLY A 244 -9.70 -34.21 -23.87
CA GLY A 244 -9.49 -34.24 -25.31
C GLY A 244 -8.30 -35.12 -25.61
#